data_AF-A0A9X0CXW9-F1
#
_entry.id   AF-A0A9X0CXW9-F1
#
_cell.length_a   1.000
_cell.length_b   1.000
_cell.length_c   1.000
_cell.angle_alpha   90.00
_cell.angle_beta   90.00
_cell.angle_gamma   90.00
#
_symmetry.space_group_name_H-M   'P 1'
#
loop_
_entity.id
_entity.type
_entity.pdbx_description
1 polymer ?
#
loop_
_entity_poly.entity_id
_entity_poly.type
_entity_poly.pdbx_seq_one_letter_code
_entity_poly.pdbx_strand_id
1 'polypeptide(L)'
;MNPVVRRNLRVRLGDIVSVQACPDVNYGKRIHVLPIDDTVEGLTGNLPIRKGDMVHVRGGMRAVEFKIIETDPSTYCIVAPDTVIHCEGEPVKREEEEESLNEVGYDGIGGCRKQLAQIKEMVELPLIHPHLFRTIGVKPPWYPSVWPSRNWKNPYGKSCGQ
;
A
#
# COMPACT_ATOMS: atom_id res chain seq x y z
N MET A 1 17.46 -1.44 7.61
CA MET A 1 16.58 -1.59 6.43
C MET A 1 17.38 -1.41 5.15
N ASN A 2 17.35 -2.37 4.23
CA ASN A 2 18.06 -2.32 2.93
C ASN A 2 17.46 -1.23 2.02
N PRO A 3 18.25 -0.57 1.13
CA PRO A 3 17.76 0.28 0.04
C PRO A 3 16.46 -0.16 -0.64
N VAL A 4 16.30 -1.44 -1.00
CA VAL A 4 15.09 -1.95 -1.69
C VAL A 4 13.84 -1.76 -0.83
N VAL A 5 13.92 -2.14 0.44
CA VAL A 5 12.80 -2.01 1.39
C VAL A 5 12.48 -0.53 1.66
N ARG A 6 13.49 0.34 1.70
CA ARG A 6 13.29 1.79 1.80
C ARG A 6 12.55 2.36 0.59
N ARG A 7 12.90 1.90 -0.62
CA ARG A 7 12.23 2.28 -1.88
C ARG A 7 10.76 1.85 -1.87
N ASN A 8 10.48 0.60 -1.49
CA ASN A 8 9.11 0.07 -1.40
C ASN A 8 8.25 0.85 -0.38
N LEU A 9 8.84 1.24 0.76
CA LEU A 9 8.17 2.03 1.78
C LEU A 9 8.14 3.54 1.50
N ARG A 10 8.84 4.01 0.45
CA ARG A 10 8.98 5.43 0.07
C ARG A 10 9.58 6.29 1.19
N VAL A 11 10.56 5.75 1.90
CA VAL A 11 11.22 6.43 3.03
C VAL A 11 12.72 6.63 2.80
N ARG A 12 13.25 7.67 3.42
CA ARG A 12 14.67 8.04 3.43
C ARG A 12 15.33 7.65 4.76
N LEU A 13 16.65 7.81 4.81
CA LEU A 13 17.39 7.64 6.05
C LEU A 13 17.02 8.77 7.03
N GLY A 14 16.59 8.39 8.24
CA GLY A 14 16.13 9.33 9.27
C GLY A 14 14.61 9.41 9.42
N ASP A 15 13.85 8.84 8.48
CA ASP A 15 12.39 8.81 8.57
C ASP A 15 11.92 7.80 9.62
N ILE A 16 10.74 8.09 10.18
CA ILE A 16 10.11 7.26 11.22
C ILE A 16 9.16 6.28 10.55
N VAL A 17 9.32 5.00 10.86
CA VAL A 17 8.43 3.92 10.40
C VAL A 17 7.79 3.23 11.60
N SER A 18 6.55 2.76 11.43
CA SER A 18 5.89 1.90 12.41
C SER A 18 6.05 0.44 12.02
N VAL A 19 6.33 -0.41 13.00
CA VAL A 19 6.51 -1.86 12.79
C VAL A 19 5.49 -2.59 13.65
N GLN A 20 4.78 -3.52 13.04
CA GLN A 20 3.78 -4.36 13.71
C GLN A 20 4.02 -5.82 13.34
N ALA A 21 3.82 -6.72 14.30
CA ALA A 21 3.88 -8.15 14.03
C ALA A 21 2.70 -8.53 13.12
N CYS A 22 2.99 -9.25 12.05
CA CYS A 22 2.00 -9.79 11.13
C CYS A 22 2.12 -11.33 11.14
N PRO A 23 1.45 -12.02 12.07
CA PRO A 23 1.49 -13.49 12.14
C PRO A 23 0.63 -14.15 11.04
N ASP A 24 -0.34 -13.44 10.47
CA ASP A 24 -1.35 -13.97 9.55
C ASP A 24 -0.88 -13.98 8.07
N VAL A 25 0.42 -14.21 7.84
CA VAL A 25 0.98 -14.24 6.48
C VAL A 25 0.85 -15.65 5.92
N ASN A 26 -0.04 -15.79 4.93
CA ASN A 26 -0.24 -17.05 4.24
C ASN A 26 0.85 -17.31 3.18
N TYR A 27 1.10 -18.59 2.91
CA TYR A 27 1.84 -19.00 1.73
C TYR A 27 1.05 -18.63 0.47
N GLY A 28 1.73 -18.04 -0.51
CA GLY A 28 1.10 -17.71 -1.78
C GLY A 28 0.71 -18.97 -2.54
N LYS A 29 -0.38 -18.92 -3.29
CA LYS A 29 -0.71 -19.97 -4.27
C LYS A 29 -0.18 -19.62 -5.64
N ARG A 30 -0.39 -18.36 -6.03
CA ARG A 30 0.08 -17.79 -7.29
C ARG A 30 0.48 -16.34 -7.08
N ILE A 31 1.51 -15.93 -7.80
CA ILE A 31 2.01 -14.56 -7.82
C ILE A 31 2.22 -14.15 -9.27
N HIS A 32 1.88 -12.91 -9.58
CA HIS A 32 2.12 -12.31 -10.89
C HIS A 32 3.18 -11.23 -10.76
N VAL A 33 4.29 -11.42 -11.45
CA VAL A 33 5.45 -10.54 -11.40
C VAL A 33 5.85 -10.17 -12.82
N LEU A 34 6.19 -8.92 -13.04
CA LEU A 34 6.67 -8.46 -14.35
C LEU A 34 8.09 -7.92 -14.22
N PRO A 35 8.99 -8.27 -15.15
CA PRO A 35 10.30 -7.66 -15.20
C PRO A 35 10.17 -6.18 -15.57
N ILE A 36 11.08 -5.37 -15.04
CA ILE A 36 11.35 -4.05 -15.60
C ILE A 36 12.14 -4.25 -16.90
N ASP A 37 11.75 -3.51 -17.94
CA ASP A 37 12.26 -3.54 -19.32
C ASP A 37 13.78 -3.81 -19.48
N ASP A 38 14.60 -3.29 -18.57
CA ASP A 38 16.06 -3.40 -18.62
C ASP A 38 16.67 -4.68 -18.01
N THR A 39 15.86 -5.60 -17.47
CA THR A 39 16.39 -6.75 -16.73
C THR A 39 15.58 -8.04 -16.92
N VAL A 40 16.25 -9.19 -17.12
CA VAL A 40 15.61 -10.50 -17.37
C VAL A 40 16.18 -11.64 -16.50
N GLU A 41 15.22 -12.40 -15.93
CA GLU A 41 15.27 -13.73 -15.29
C GLU A 41 15.57 -13.93 -13.78
N GLY A 42 14.62 -14.61 -13.12
CA GLY A 42 14.80 -15.42 -11.91
C GLY A 42 14.31 -14.78 -10.61
N LEU A 43 13.38 -15.45 -9.90
CA LEU A 43 13.11 -15.23 -8.47
C LEU A 43 13.45 -16.53 -7.73
N THR A 44 14.32 -16.47 -6.72
CA THR A 44 14.54 -17.63 -5.83
C THR A 44 14.75 -17.13 -4.41
N GLY A 45 13.89 -17.54 -3.48
CA GLY A 45 14.02 -17.24 -2.06
C GLY A 45 12.69 -17.20 -1.31
N ASN A 46 12.74 -17.56 -0.03
CA ASN A 46 11.60 -17.46 0.90
C ASN A 46 11.46 -16.00 1.37
N LEU A 47 10.97 -15.14 0.47
CA LEU A 47 10.81 -13.72 0.74
C LEU A 47 9.33 -13.41 0.96
N PRO A 48 8.97 -12.73 2.07
CA PRO A 48 7.65 -12.12 2.18
C PRO A 48 7.56 -11.00 1.15
N ILE A 49 6.50 -11.02 0.36
CA ILE A 49 6.25 -10.04 -0.69
C ILE A 49 4.89 -9.39 -0.49
N ARG A 50 4.76 -8.14 -0.93
CA ARG A 50 3.49 -7.42 -0.99
C ARG A 50 3.21 -6.95 -2.41
N LYS A 51 1.92 -6.91 -2.79
CA LYS A 51 1.47 -6.31 -4.04
C LYS A 51 2.02 -4.88 -4.18
N GLY A 52 2.66 -4.60 -5.31
CA GLY A 52 3.29 -3.32 -5.62
C GLY A 52 4.75 -3.20 -5.17
N ASP A 53 5.31 -4.18 -4.46
CA ASP A 53 6.72 -4.15 -4.09
C ASP A 53 7.62 -4.38 -5.31
N MET A 54 8.79 -3.73 -5.29
CA MET A 54 9.91 -4.07 -6.16
C MET A 54 10.87 -5.00 -5.44
N VAL A 55 11.26 -6.07 -6.12
CA VAL A 55 12.23 -7.05 -5.63
C VAL A 55 13.38 -7.14 -6.60
N HIS A 56 14.60 -7.09 -6.06
CA HIS A 56 15.82 -7.27 -6.84
C HIS A 56 16.29 -8.69 -6.61
N VAL A 57 16.36 -9.50 -7.67
CA VAL A 57 16.92 -10.84 -7.61
C VAL A 57 18.15 -10.93 -8.47
N ARG A 58 19.14 -11.64 -7.95
CA ARG A 58 20.43 -11.83 -8.60
C ARG A 58 20.49 -13.24 -9.16
N GLY A 59 20.40 -13.36 -10.48
CA GLY A 59 20.63 -14.60 -11.22
C GLY A 59 22.03 -14.61 -11.84
N GLY A 60 22.95 -15.38 -11.25
CA GLY A 60 24.32 -15.49 -11.77
C GLY A 60 25.07 -14.14 -11.80
N MET A 61 25.40 -13.67 -13.00
CA MET A 61 26.13 -12.40 -13.23
C MET A 61 25.22 -11.18 -13.43
N ARG A 62 23.90 -11.35 -13.57
CA ARG A 62 22.94 -10.26 -13.82
C ARG A 62 21.98 -10.10 -12.65
N ALA A 63 21.57 -8.86 -12.40
CA ALA A 63 20.55 -8.53 -11.42
C ALA A 63 19.28 -8.10 -12.16
N VAL A 64 18.14 -8.52 -11.64
CA VAL A 64 16.83 -8.34 -12.26
C VAL A 64 15.86 -7.75 -11.27
N GLU A 65 15.16 -6.71 -11.71
CA GLU A 65 14.13 -6.04 -10.94
C GLU A 65 12.76 -6.50 -11.41
N PHE A 66 11.96 -6.98 -10.45
CA PHE A 66 10.59 -7.40 -10.68
C PHE A 66 9.64 -6.53 -9.87
N LYS A 67 8.54 -6.14 -10.50
CA LYS A 67 7.39 -5.54 -9.81
C LYS A 67 6.34 -6.62 -9.56
N ILE A 68 5.89 -6.72 -8.32
CA ILE A 68 4.80 -7.63 -7.95
C ILE A 68 3.49 -6.96 -8.34
N ILE A 69 2.85 -7.47 -9.39
CA ILE A 69 1.59 -6.95 -9.90
C ILE A 69 0.43 -7.47 -9.07
N GLU A 70 0.45 -8.75 -8.70
CA GLU A 70 -0.64 -9.39 -7.98
C GLU A 70 -0.15 -10.57 -7.13
N THR A 71 -0.86 -10.81 -6.02
CA THR A 71 -0.63 -11.89 -5.06
C THR A 71 -1.96 -12.54 -4.69
N ASP A 72 -2.02 -13.88 -4.66
CA ASP A 72 -3.18 -14.68 -4.22
C ASP A 72 -2.73 -15.60 -3.07
N PRO A 73 -3.39 -15.58 -1.89
CA PRO A 73 -4.76 -15.09 -1.61
C PRO A 73 -4.89 -13.69 -1.00
N SER A 74 -3.79 -13.10 -0.54
CA SER A 74 -3.77 -11.84 0.20
C SER A 74 -2.88 -10.81 -0.48
N THR A 75 -3.01 -9.52 -0.13
CA THR A 75 -2.16 -8.44 -0.62
C THR A 75 -0.67 -8.60 -0.26
N TYR A 76 -0.35 -9.51 0.65
CA TYR A 76 0.98 -9.96 0.97
C TYR A 76 0.97 -11.48 1.16
N CYS A 77 2.06 -12.15 0.78
CA CYS A 77 2.23 -13.59 0.96
C CYS A 77 3.71 -13.97 1.07
N ILE A 78 3.98 -15.17 1.55
CA ILE A 78 5.32 -15.77 1.50
C ILE A 78 5.42 -16.60 0.23
N VAL A 79 6.48 -16.36 -0.54
CA VAL A 79 6.85 -17.22 -1.67
C VAL A 79 7.46 -18.51 -1.12
N ALA A 80 6.80 -19.63 -1.36
CA ALA A 80 7.25 -20.97 -1.05
C ALA A 80 7.60 -21.76 -2.34
N PRO A 81 8.24 -22.94 -2.24
CA PRO A 81 8.58 -23.73 -3.43
C PRO A 81 7.37 -24.18 -4.27
N ASP A 82 6.17 -24.23 -3.67
CA ASP A 82 4.90 -24.61 -4.30
C ASP A 82 4.11 -23.42 -4.88
N THR A 83 4.56 -22.17 -4.66
CA THR A 83 3.94 -20.99 -5.29
C THR A 83 4.14 -21.01 -6.80
N VAL A 84 3.06 -20.83 -7.56
CA VAL A 84 3.14 -20.66 -9.02
C VAL A 84 3.50 -19.21 -9.34
N ILE A 85 4.63 -19.01 -10.04
CA ILE A 85 5.10 -17.68 -10.44
C ILE A 85 4.72 -17.44 -11.91
N HIS A 86 3.85 -16.47 -12.16
CA HIS A 86 3.47 -16.03 -13.49
C HIS A 86 4.29 -14.80 -13.88
N CYS A 87 5.03 -14.90 -14.98
CA CYS A 87 5.84 -13.80 -15.53
C CYS A 87 5.35 -13.33 -16.91
N GLU A 88 4.11 -13.66 -17.26
CA GLU A 88 3.53 -13.38 -18.57
C GLU A 88 2.98 -11.95 -18.60
N GLY A 89 3.38 -11.17 -19.60
CA GLY A 89 2.88 -9.81 -19.82
C GLY A 89 3.93 -8.89 -20.45
N GLU A 90 3.53 -7.66 -20.75
CA GLU A 90 4.46 -6.63 -21.18
C GLU A 90 5.32 -6.18 -19.99
N PRO A 91 6.63 -5.97 -20.17
CA PRO A 91 7.49 -5.47 -19.12
C PRO A 91 7.02 -4.10 -18.63
N VAL A 92 7.19 -3.85 -17.34
CA VAL A 92 6.85 -2.54 -16.77
C VAL A 92 7.93 -1.55 -17.20
N LYS A 93 7.52 -0.43 -17.79
CA LYS A 93 8.45 0.62 -18.18
C LYS A 93 9.06 1.26 -16.96
N ARG A 94 10.38 1.49 -16.98
CA ARG A 94 11.06 2.17 -15.88
C ARG A 94 10.50 3.58 -15.63
N GLU A 95 10.21 4.33 -16.69
CA GLU A 95 9.70 5.71 -16.60
C GLU A 95 8.39 5.79 -15.80
N GLU A 96 7.45 4.89 -16.08
CA GLU A 96 6.14 4.84 -15.39
C GLU A 96 6.31 4.51 -13.89
N GLU A 97 7.26 3.65 -13.55
CA GLU A 97 7.57 3.36 -12.15
C GLU A 97 8.28 4.52 -11.44
N GLU A 98 9.20 5.21 -12.13
CA GLU A 98 9.86 6.40 -11.59
C GLU A 98 8.88 7.55 -11.35
N GLU A 99 7.92 7.76 -12.26
CA GLU A 99 6.83 8.71 -12.05
C GLU A 99 5.99 8.31 -10.83
N SER A 100 5.61 7.04 -10.70
CA SER A 100 4.89 6.57 -9.52
C SER A 100 5.68 6.78 -8.24
N LEU A 101 7.00 6.56 -8.24
CA LEU A 101 7.87 6.79 -7.10
C LEU A 101 7.98 8.27 -6.70
N ASN A 102 7.93 9.16 -7.69
CA ASN A 102 8.03 10.61 -7.51
C ASN A 102 6.69 11.31 -7.24
N GLU A 103 5.60 10.55 -7.07
CA GLU A 103 4.30 11.10 -6.72
C GLU A 103 4.37 11.98 -5.45
N VAL A 104 3.76 13.16 -5.51
CA VAL A 104 3.89 14.19 -4.49
C VAL A 104 3.11 13.81 -3.24
N GLY A 105 3.82 13.43 -2.18
CA GLY A 105 3.26 13.27 -0.83
C GLY A 105 3.24 14.58 -0.03
N TYR A 106 2.71 14.52 1.20
CA TYR A 106 2.67 15.66 2.13
C TYR A 106 4.06 16.25 2.44
N ASP A 107 5.10 15.42 2.42
CA ASP A 107 6.48 15.85 2.67
C ASP A 107 7.06 16.71 1.52
N GLY A 108 6.46 16.64 0.32
CA GLY A 108 6.80 17.50 -0.81
C GLY A 108 6.27 18.94 -0.71
N ILE A 109 5.42 19.23 0.29
CA ILE A 109 4.75 20.53 0.44
C ILE A 109 5.47 21.37 1.51
N GLY A 110 6.37 22.25 1.06
CA GLY A 110 7.09 23.19 1.93
C GLY A 110 6.24 24.36 2.42
N GLY A 111 6.54 24.90 3.61
CA GLY A 111 5.95 26.15 4.12
C GLY A 111 4.50 26.07 4.62
N CYS A 112 3.79 24.96 4.38
CA CYS A 112 2.36 24.81 4.73
C CYS A 112 2.10 23.92 5.94
N ARG A 113 3.05 23.76 6.87
CA ARG A 113 2.92 22.80 7.98
C ARG A 113 1.65 23.00 8.82
N LYS A 114 1.25 24.26 9.08
CA LYS A 114 0.04 24.58 9.86
C LYS A 114 -1.23 24.22 9.09
N GLN A 115 -1.27 24.57 7.80
CA GLN A 115 -2.41 24.32 6.92
C GLN A 115 -2.59 22.82 6.67
N LEU A 116 -1.49 22.08 6.50
CA LEU A 116 -1.51 20.63 6.37
C LEU A 116 -2.05 19.96 7.63
N ALA A 117 -1.66 20.42 8.82
CA ALA A 117 -2.22 19.91 10.07
C ALA A 117 -3.74 20.13 10.15
N GLN A 118 -4.21 21.32 9.79
CA GLN A 118 -5.64 21.64 9.75
C GLN A 118 -6.40 20.74 8.76
N ILE A 119 -5.84 20.50 7.57
CA ILE A 119 -6.45 19.62 6.56
C ILE A 119 -6.52 18.17 7.08
N LYS A 120 -5.44 17.67 7.70
CA LYS A 120 -5.42 16.32 8.29
C LYS A 120 -6.47 16.17 9.40
N GLU A 121 -6.61 17.16 10.27
CA GLU A 121 -7.62 17.15 11.33
C GLU A 121 -9.06 17.22 10.79
N MET A 122 -9.31 18.03 9.77
CA MET A 122 -10.66 18.23 9.23
C MET A 122 -11.11 17.11 8.29
N VAL A 123 -10.18 16.47 7.58
CA VAL A 123 -10.48 15.51 6.51
C VAL A 123 -10.06 14.09 6.87
N GLU A 124 -8.80 13.85 7.25
CA GLU A 124 -8.32 12.47 7.50
C GLU A 124 -8.81 11.92 8.83
N LEU A 125 -8.72 12.70 9.91
CA LEU A 125 -9.11 12.27 11.25
C LEU A 125 -10.54 11.70 11.34
N PRO A 126 -11.59 12.34 10.75
CA PRO A 126 -12.93 11.77 10.78
C PRO A 126 -13.10 10.51 9.94
N LEU A 127 -12.27 10.30 8.90
CA LEU A 127 -12.32 9.12 8.05
C LEU A 127 -11.61 7.92 8.68
N ILE A 128 -10.44 8.16 9.30
CA ILE A 128 -9.64 7.10 9.94
C ILE A 128 -10.24 6.72 11.30
N HIS A 129 -10.76 7.69 12.07
CA HIS A 129 -11.26 7.48 13.43
C HIS A 129 -12.70 8.02 13.63
N PRO A 130 -13.73 7.49 12.94
CA PRO A 130 -15.10 7.98 13.05
C PRO A 130 -15.69 7.84 14.47
N HIS A 131 -15.20 6.89 15.27
CA HIS A 131 -15.65 6.65 16.64
C HIS A 131 -15.38 7.82 17.60
N LEU A 132 -14.29 8.59 17.38
CA LEU A 132 -13.96 9.76 18.19
C LEU A 132 -15.07 10.82 18.08
N PHE A 133 -15.53 11.10 16.85
CA PHE A 133 -16.60 12.06 16.56
C PHE A 133 -17.96 11.58 17.08
N ARG A 134 -18.21 10.27 17.01
CA ARG A 134 -19.46 9.67 17.51
C ARG A 134 -19.59 9.77 19.04
N THR A 135 -18.48 9.66 19.75
CA THR A 135 -18.42 9.73 21.22
C THR A 135 -18.56 11.17 21.72
N ILE A 136 -17.92 12.11 21.03
CA ILE A 136 -17.95 13.54 21.38
C ILE A 136 -19.26 14.21 20.91
N GLY A 137 -20.00 13.58 19.99
CA GLY A 137 -21.29 14.09 19.50
C GLY A 137 -21.17 15.27 18.53
N VAL A 138 -19.96 15.55 18.03
CA VAL A 138 -19.67 16.64 17.09
C VAL A 138 -19.62 16.09 15.68
N LYS A 139 -20.28 16.77 14.73
CA LYS A 139 -20.25 16.40 13.31
C LYS A 139 -18.94 16.88 12.67
N PRO A 140 -18.30 16.09 11.80
CA PRO A 140 -17.14 16.54 11.05
C PRO A 140 -17.49 17.74 10.14
N PRO A 141 -16.55 18.66 9.91
CA PRO A 141 -16.82 19.93 9.22
C PRO A 141 -17.21 19.76 7.75
N TRP A 142 -16.70 18.74 7.05
CA TRP A 142 -17.00 18.49 5.64
C TRP A 142 -18.16 17.50 5.42
N TYR A 143 -18.81 17.04 6.49
CA TYR A 143 -19.84 16.02 6.38
C TYR A 143 -21.20 16.64 5.98
N PRO A 144 -21.90 16.10 4.96
CA PRO A 144 -23.21 16.60 4.56
C PRO A 144 -24.19 16.62 5.74
N SER A 145 -25.11 17.59 5.76
CA SER A 145 -26.15 17.73 6.80
C SER A 145 -27.02 16.47 6.97
N VAL A 146 -27.03 15.60 5.97
CA VAL A 146 -27.64 14.26 5.94
C VAL A 146 -26.77 13.23 6.67
N TRP A 147 -26.39 13.52 7.91
CA TRP A 147 -25.86 12.48 8.80
C TRP A 147 -26.98 11.46 9.04
N PRO A 148 -26.70 10.15 9.00
CA PRO A 148 -27.69 9.16 9.37
C PRO A 148 -28.13 9.41 10.82
N SER A 149 -29.28 10.05 11.01
CA SER A 149 -30.04 9.96 12.26
C SER A 149 -30.16 8.47 12.59
N ARG A 150 -30.31 8.11 13.88
CA ARG A 150 -30.35 6.71 14.36
C ARG A 150 -31.25 5.74 13.56
N ASN A 151 -32.11 6.24 12.67
CA ASN A 151 -32.98 5.50 11.77
C ASN A 151 -32.55 5.45 10.29
N TRP A 152 -31.32 5.80 9.93
CA TRP A 152 -30.88 5.71 8.54
C TRP A 152 -30.74 4.26 8.08
N LYS A 153 -31.55 3.91 7.10
CA LYS A 153 -31.38 2.71 6.27
C LYS A 153 -30.66 3.15 5.00
N ASN A 154 -29.64 2.40 4.60
CA ASN A 154 -29.05 2.57 3.27
C ASN A 154 -30.12 2.28 2.18
N PRO A 155 -29.93 2.66 0.90
CA PRO A 155 -30.87 2.34 -0.19
C PRO A 155 -31.09 0.83 -0.42
N TYR A 156 -30.30 -0.02 0.24
CA TYR A 156 -30.44 -1.47 0.29
C TYR A 156 -31.15 -1.97 1.57
N GLY A 157 -31.81 -1.07 2.31
CA GLY A 157 -32.63 -1.37 3.48
C GLY A 157 -31.86 -1.76 4.75
N LYS A 158 -30.53 -1.79 4.74
CA LYS A 158 -29.74 -2.17 5.91
C LYS A 158 -29.55 -0.96 6.82
N SER A 159 -30.14 -1.03 7.99
CA SER A 159 -29.83 -0.16 9.12
C SER A 159 -28.45 -0.54 9.66
N CYS A 160 -27.55 0.43 9.73
CA CYS A 160 -26.29 0.24 10.45
C CYS A 160 -26.58 0.42 11.94
N GLY A 161 -26.94 -0.67 12.62
CA GLY A 161 -27.29 -0.67 14.04
C GLY A 161 -26.78 -1.94 14.73
N GLN A 162 -25.87 -1.69 15.69
CA GLN A 162 -25.20 -2.57 16.66
C GLN A 162 -24.28 -3.66 16.10
#